data_AF-A0A950W6S1-F1
#
_entry.id   AF-A0A950W6S1-F1
#
_cell.length_a   1.000
_cell.length_b   1.000
_cell.length_c   1.000
_cell.angle_alpha   90.00
_cell.angle_beta   90.00
_cell.angle_gamma   90.00
#
_symmetry.space_group_name_H-M   'P 1'
#
loop_
_entity.id
_entity.type
_entity.pdbx_description
1 polymer ?
#
loop_
_entity_poly.entity_id
_entity_poly.type
_entity_poly.pdbx_seq_one_letter_code
_entity_poly.pdbx_strand_id
1 'polypeptide(L)'
;MAQRAYGNGADWPLIYEANKQTIGPNSNVLRIGEVLSIPSLSPVAGGVYLVKQGDSLTSIAQRAYGNGNLWPLIYNANKQVIGSNPNVIQPGQILHIPSALPADLPLRNGTQSQEIQGDILAGFNKDHRVYLFYSFHDQASGRAWLKELVPLIAKTKDVAAFNAQFSAARAANHGVDPPNLKATWVNVSLTFSGLTTLLNANSKAASDITTLFPHFAQGPGADESAMNNGDKDFNNPNNPNNPSDPKNWKFGSDNRIHAMLNIQADDPKDLQGKVQALQALAYKHGLNQVFEQAGETLPGALRGHEHFGFKDGVSQPGVAGFDQPDPHDPNQDPRAPLGHVLGSPGTEIIAAGEFILGEQVEHDPTFPDENFPPAFTTSLNWMKEG
;
A
#
# COMPACT_ATOMS: atom_id res chain seq x y z
N MET A 1 26.16 37.42 -5.67
CA MET A 1 25.55 36.28 -6.41
C MET A 1 24.15 35.96 -5.88
N ALA A 2 23.99 35.67 -4.59
CA ALA A 2 22.69 35.38 -3.98
C ALA A 2 21.60 36.45 -4.20
N GLN A 3 21.91 37.75 -4.05
CA GLN A 3 20.96 38.83 -4.33
C GLN A 3 20.38 38.77 -5.76
N ARG A 4 21.19 38.36 -6.74
CA ARG A 4 20.78 38.23 -8.13
C ARG A 4 20.01 36.94 -8.40
N ALA A 5 20.39 35.84 -7.75
CA ALA A 5 19.77 34.53 -7.94
C ALA A 5 18.44 34.37 -7.18
N TYR A 6 18.37 34.92 -5.98
CA TYR A 6 17.28 34.67 -5.02
C TYR A 6 16.54 35.93 -4.59
N GLY A 7 16.98 37.12 -5.02
CA GLY A 7 16.42 38.39 -4.55
C GLY A 7 16.80 38.74 -3.11
N ASN A 8 17.62 37.92 -2.45
CA ASN A 8 18.08 38.11 -1.07
C ASN A 8 19.56 37.73 -0.92
N GLY A 9 20.40 38.72 -0.59
CA GLY A 9 21.82 38.53 -0.36
C GLY A 9 22.14 37.60 0.81
N ALA A 10 21.26 37.49 1.80
CA ALA A 10 21.47 36.67 2.99
C ALA A 10 21.46 35.16 2.72
N ASP A 11 20.90 34.72 1.58
CA ASP A 11 20.84 33.30 1.19
C ASP A 11 22.16 32.82 0.51
N TRP A 12 23.22 33.64 0.52
CA TRP A 12 24.54 33.25 -0.01
C TRP A 12 25.15 31.97 0.60
N PRO A 13 24.93 31.64 1.88
CA PRO A 13 25.47 30.41 2.46
C PRO A 13 25.00 29.15 1.73
N LEU A 14 23.79 29.17 1.15
CA LEU A 14 23.25 28.06 0.36
C LEU A 14 24.09 27.79 -0.89
N ILE A 15 24.48 28.85 -1.62
CA ILE A 15 25.36 28.76 -2.78
C ILE A 15 26.74 28.26 -2.35
N TYR A 16 27.28 28.78 -1.23
CA TYR A 16 28.58 28.35 -0.75
C TYR A 16 28.60 26.85 -0.41
N GLU A 17 27.65 26.36 0.38
CA GLU A 17 27.61 24.95 0.78
C GLU A 17 27.41 24.01 -0.42
N ALA A 18 26.57 24.38 -1.40
CA ALA A 18 26.40 23.59 -2.62
C ALA A 18 27.67 23.48 -3.48
N ASN A 19 28.61 24.42 -3.34
CA ASN A 19 29.82 24.51 -4.16
C ASN A 19 31.10 24.39 -3.32
N LYS A 20 31.00 23.91 -2.09
CA LYS A 20 32.11 23.91 -1.13
C LYS A 20 33.34 23.14 -1.61
N GLN A 21 33.13 22.10 -2.41
CA GLN A 21 34.21 21.34 -3.04
C GLN A 21 34.97 22.15 -4.10
N THR A 22 34.28 23.02 -4.83
CA THR A 22 34.87 23.90 -5.86
C THR A 22 35.52 25.14 -5.25
N ILE A 23 34.80 25.81 -4.33
CA ILE A 23 35.24 27.07 -3.69
C ILE A 23 36.35 26.80 -2.66
N GLY A 24 36.30 25.65 -1.98
CA GLY A 24 37.18 25.31 -0.88
C GLY A 24 36.76 25.97 0.44
N PRO A 25 37.62 25.95 1.47
CA PRO A 25 37.25 26.31 2.84
C PRO A 25 37.02 27.81 3.06
N ASN A 26 37.40 28.68 2.12
CA ASN A 26 37.25 30.13 2.25
C ASN A 26 36.15 30.64 1.30
N SER A 27 34.99 30.95 1.86
CA SER A 27 33.83 31.47 1.12
C SER A 27 34.04 32.85 0.49
N ASN A 28 35.09 33.59 0.86
CA ASN A 28 35.40 34.91 0.31
C ASN A 28 36.29 34.87 -0.95
N VAL A 29 36.73 33.68 -1.38
CA VAL A 29 37.62 33.52 -2.53
C VAL A 29 36.90 32.76 -3.64
N LEU A 30 36.69 33.43 -4.77
CA LEU A 30 36.19 32.83 -6.01
C LEU A 30 37.24 33.00 -7.11
N ARG A 31 37.49 31.95 -7.89
CA ARG A 31 38.44 32.02 -9.01
C ARG A 31 37.73 32.32 -10.32
N ILE A 32 38.38 33.12 -11.14
CA ILE A 32 37.89 33.44 -12.48
C ILE A 32 37.78 32.14 -13.29
N GLY A 33 36.60 31.88 -13.86
CA GLY A 33 36.30 30.68 -14.64
C GLY A 33 35.64 29.53 -13.86
N GLU A 34 35.47 29.65 -12.54
CA GLU A 34 34.70 28.66 -11.76
C GLU A 34 33.22 28.68 -12.16
N VAL A 35 32.68 27.50 -12.51
CA VAL A 35 31.26 27.29 -12.77
C VAL A 35 30.62 26.80 -11.47
N LEU A 36 29.75 27.62 -10.89
CA LEU A 36 29.05 27.32 -9.64
C LEU A 36 27.61 26.90 -9.92
N SER A 37 27.15 25.87 -9.21
CA SER A 37 25.76 25.47 -9.16
C SER A 37 24.95 26.45 -8.29
N ILE A 38 23.79 26.89 -8.77
CA ILE A 38 22.87 27.71 -7.99
C ILE A 38 21.77 26.77 -7.47
N PRO A 39 21.82 26.35 -6.19
CA PRO A 39 20.82 25.43 -5.64
C PRO A 39 19.42 26.06 -5.60
N SER A 40 18.40 25.20 -5.64
CA SER A 40 17.00 25.61 -5.51
C SER A 40 16.71 26.16 -4.11
N LEU A 41 15.80 27.13 -4.00
CA LEU A 41 15.25 27.57 -2.71
C LEU A 41 14.25 26.57 -2.13
N SER A 42 13.70 25.68 -2.95
CA SER A 42 12.88 24.56 -2.48
C SER A 42 13.78 23.36 -2.20
N PRO A 43 13.49 22.55 -1.16
CA PRO A 43 14.29 21.37 -0.89
C PRO A 43 14.11 20.38 -2.05
N VAL A 44 15.22 19.85 -2.55
CA VAL A 44 15.26 18.88 -3.64
C VAL A 44 16.22 17.76 -3.27
N ALA A 45 15.89 16.53 -3.66
CA ALA A 45 16.77 15.39 -3.47
C ALA A 45 18.16 15.65 -4.09
N GLY A 46 19.21 15.34 -3.34
CA GLY A 46 20.61 15.56 -3.73
C GLY A 46 21.10 17.00 -3.57
N GLY A 47 20.26 17.88 -3.05
CA GLY A 47 20.59 19.30 -2.85
C GLY A 47 21.00 19.64 -1.43
N VAL A 48 21.12 20.94 -1.20
CA VAL A 48 21.15 21.55 0.14
C VAL A 48 19.94 22.45 0.29
N TYR A 49 19.44 22.60 1.50
CA TYR A 49 18.27 23.41 1.80
C TYR A 49 18.48 24.27 3.05
N LEU A 50 18.06 25.53 2.97
CA LEU A 50 18.10 26.47 4.09
C LEU A 50 16.77 26.43 4.84
N VAL A 51 16.79 25.90 6.07
CA VAL A 51 15.62 25.78 6.94
C VAL A 51 14.96 27.15 7.14
N LYS A 52 13.65 27.22 6.89
CA LYS A 52 12.83 28.41 7.07
C LYS A 52 11.97 28.28 8.32
N GLN A 53 11.42 29.41 8.77
CA GLN A 53 10.52 29.43 9.91
C GLN A 53 9.28 28.56 9.64
N GLY A 54 8.96 27.67 10.58
CA GLY A 54 7.82 26.74 10.48
C GLY A 54 8.15 25.41 9.78
N ASP A 55 9.37 25.20 9.32
CA ASP A 55 9.78 23.91 8.77
C ASP A 55 9.90 22.83 9.87
N SER A 56 9.61 21.59 9.49
CA SER A 56 9.94 20.37 10.23
C SER A 56 10.68 19.42 9.29
N LEU A 57 11.42 18.44 9.81
CA LEU A 57 12.08 17.45 8.94
C LEU A 57 11.06 16.70 8.08
N THR A 58 9.87 16.45 8.62
CA THR A 58 8.73 15.87 7.89
C THR A 58 8.26 16.77 6.75
N SER A 59 8.07 18.07 6.99
CA SER A 59 7.64 18.98 5.92
C SER A 59 8.71 19.19 4.85
N ILE A 60 9.99 19.17 5.23
CA ILE A 60 11.11 19.23 4.29
C ILE A 60 11.19 17.94 3.46
N ALA A 61 11.14 16.76 4.08
CA ALA A 61 11.13 15.47 3.38
C ALA A 61 9.93 15.34 2.44
N GLN A 62 8.77 15.84 2.85
CA GLN A 62 7.61 15.88 1.99
C GLN A 62 7.86 16.70 0.71
N ARG A 63 8.44 17.90 0.84
CA ARG A 63 8.72 18.76 -0.32
C ARG A 63 9.86 18.21 -1.18
N ALA A 64 10.86 17.58 -0.58
CA ALA A 64 12.03 17.06 -1.28
C ALA A 64 11.80 15.72 -2.00
N TYR A 65 11.02 14.84 -1.37
CA TYR A 65 10.87 13.44 -1.76
C TYR A 65 9.42 13.04 -2.07
N GLY A 66 8.45 13.92 -1.83
CA GLY A 66 7.02 13.58 -1.92
C GLY A 66 6.52 12.71 -0.76
N ASN A 67 7.37 12.40 0.23
CA ASN A 67 7.02 11.55 1.37
C ASN A 67 7.67 12.06 2.67
N GLY A 68 6.84 12.61 3.57
CA GLY A 68 7.25 13.13 4.87
C GLY A 68 7.83 12.07 5.81
N ASN A 69 7.50 10.78 5.63
CA ASN A 69 8.07 9.68 6.41
C ASN A 69 9.56 9.45 6.11
N LEU A 70 10.09 10.07 5.06
CA LEU A 70 11.53 10.06 4.74
C LEU A 70 12.33 11.12 5.52
N TRP A 71 11.71 11.81 6.48
CA TRP A 71 12.40 12.72 7.40
C TRP A 71 13.61 12.09 8.12
N PRO A 72 13.63 10.77 8.46
CA PRO A 72 14.81 10.17 9.06
C PRO A 72 16.04 10.20 8.14
N LEU A 73 15.87 10.16 6.82
CA LEU A 73 16.99 10.29 5.87
C LEU A 73 17.66 11.66 6.01
N ILE A 74 16.85 12.72 6.09
CA ILE A 74 17.34 14.08 6.30
C ILE A 74 18.00 14.17 7.67
N TYR A 75 17.37 13.65 8.73
CA TYR A 75 17.97 13.69 10.06
C TYR A 75 19.34 13.00 10.07
N ASN A 76 19.41 11.77 9.57
CA ASN A 76 20.62 10.95 9.57
C ASN A 76 21.77 11.63 8.82
N ALA A 77 21.48 12.25 7.67
CA ALA A 77 22.47 13.00 6.90
C ALA A 77 22.94 14.29 7.59
N ASN A 78 22.17 14.82 8.56
CA ASN A 78 22.41 16.10 9.21
C ASN A 78 22.55 16.02 10.73
N LYS A 79 22.80 14.84 11.31
CA LYS A 79 22.93 14.67 12.77
C LYS A 79 23.94 15.64 13.41
N GLN A 80 25.03 15.94 12.69
CA GLN A 80 26.05 16.89 13.16
C GLN A 80 25.55 18.34 13.22
N VAL A 81 24.56 18.70 12.40
CA VAL A 81 23.96 20.05 12.34
C VAL A 81 22.76 20.16 13.29
N ILE A 82 21.94 19.12 13.36
CA ILE A 82 20.67 19.11 14.11
C ILE A 82 20.89 18.77 15.60
N GLY A 83 21.91 17.96 15.91
CA GLY A 83 22.14 17.44 17.25
C GLY A 83 21.30 16.19 17.53
N SER A 84 21.16 15.84 18.82
CA SER A 84 20.57 14.57 19.26
C SER A 84 19.05 14.50 19.18
N ASN A 85 18.35 15.63 19.04
CA ASN A 85 16.90 15.68 18.98
C ASN A 85 16.42 16.05 17.56
N PRO A 86 15.83 15.10 16.80
CA PRO A 86 15.38 15.36 15.43
C PRO A 86 14.21 16.35 15.32
N ASN A 87 13.49 16.60 16.41
CA ASN A 87 12.35 17.52 16.42
C ASN A 87 12.75 18.99 16.57
N VAL A 88 14.05 19.28 16.73
CA VAL A 88 14.57 20.64 16.98
C VAL A 88 15.44 21.07 15.81
N ILE A 89 14.81 21.57 14.74
CA ILE A 89 15.51 22.30 13.67
C ILE A 89 15.28 23.80 13.83
N GLN A 90 16.30 24.59 13.47
CA GLN A 90 16.29 26.04 13.64
C GLN A 90 16.33 26.74 12.28
N PRO A 91 15.56 27.84 12.08
CA PRO A 91 15.68 28.67 10.90
C PRO A 91 17.12 29.13 10.68
N GLY A 92 17.60 29.04 9.44
CA GLY A 92 18.98 29.37 9.09
C GLY A 92 19.95 28.19 9.07
N GLN A 93 19.56 27.01 9.57
CA GLN A 93 20.35 25.79 9.37
C GLN A 93 20.36 25.41 7.88
N ILE A 94 21.51 24.98 7.38
CA ILE A 94 21.63 24.38 6.05
C ILE A 94 21.65 22.87 6.24
N LEU A 95 20.69 22.18 5.64
CA LEU A 95 20.59 20.73 5.66
C LEU A 95 20.97 20.17 4.29
N HIS A 96 21.81 19.15 4.28
CA HIS A 96 21.99 18.28 3.14
C HIS A 96 20.74 17.44 2.94
N ILE A 97 20.21 17.42 1.73
CA ILE A 97 19.03 16.63 1.38
C ILE A 97 19.55 15.45 0.54
N PRO A 98 19.70 14.25 1.12
CA PRO A 98 20.21 13.08 0.39
C PRO A 98 19.54 12.89 -0.97
N SER A 99 20.32 12.52 -1.99
CA SER A 99 19.83 12.13 -3.32
C SER A 99 19.18 10.74 -3.32
N ALA A 100 19.34 9.99 -2.23
CA ALA A 100 18.56 8.80 -1.95
C ALA A 100 17.08 9.17 -1.76
N LEU A 101 16.42 9.49 -2.87
CA LEU A 101 15.04 9.07 -3.07
C LEU A 101 14.99 7.57 -2.78
N PRO A 102 13.84 7.06 -2.30
CA PRO A 102 13.68 5.63 -2.09
C PRO A 102 14.16 4.88 -3.35
N ALA A 103 14.62 3.64 -3.17
CA ALA A 103 14.93 2.74 -4.26
C ALA A 103 13.89 2.89 -5.38
N ASP A 104 14.23 2.57 -6.63
CA ASP A 104 13.18 2.27 -7.59
C ASP A 104 12.28 1.20 -6.93
N LEU A 105 11.08 1.59 -6.53
CA LEU A 105 10.12 0.78 -5.79
C LEU A 105 9.02 0.44 -6.80
N PRO A 106 9.27 -0.56 -7.67
CA PRO A 106 8.46 -0.75 -8.87
C PRO A 106 7.01 -1.11 -8.54
N LEU A 107 6.75 -1.67 -7.35
CA LEU A 107 5.41 -1.99 -6.86
C LEU A 107 4.71 -0.81 -6.16
N ARG A 108 5.43 0.29 -5.84
CA ARG A 108 4.86 1.51 -5.26
C ARG A 108 4.64 2.63 -6.28
N ASN A 109 5.67 2.99 -7.04
CA ASN A 109 5.64 4.15 -7.96
C ASN A 109 5.92 3.78 -9.43
N GLY A 110 6.43 2.58 -9.68
CA GLY A 110 6.70 2.03 -11.01
C GLY A 110 5.45 1.64 -11.80
N THR A 111 5.66 1.08 -12.99
CA THR A 111 4.57 0.64 -13.88
C THR A 111 3.86 -0.61 -13.37
N GLN A 112 4.57 -1.53 -12.68
CA GLN A 112 3.97 -2.74 -12.10
C GLN A 112 2.84 -2.41 -11.11
N SER A 113 2.98 -1.32 -10.33
CA SER A 113 1.96 -0.84 -9.39
C SER A 113 0.62 -0.42 -10.02
N GLN A 114 0.54 -0.31 -11.36
CA GLN A 114 -0.70 -0.03 -12.08
C GLN A 114 -1.55 -1.28 -12.36
N GLU A 115 -0.94 -2.46 -12.26
CA GLU A 115 -1.59 -3.76 -12.50
C GLU A 115 -2.03 -4.45 -11.20
N ILE A 116 -1.78 -3.82 -10.04
CA ILE A 116 -2.13 -4.32 -8.71
C ILE A 116 -3.27 -3.47 -8.16
N GLN A 117 -4.32 -4.11 -7.65
CA GLN A 117 -5.44 -3.40 -7.02
C GLN A 117 -5.01 -2.77 -5.69
N GLY A 118 -5.50 -1.56 -5.40
CA GLY A 118 -4.89 -0.70 -4.40
C GLY A 118 -5.07 -1.10 -2.92
N ASP A 119 -5.99 -2.00 -2.62
CA ASP A 119 -6.18 -2.52 -1.25
C ASP A 119 -5.28 -3.72 -0.92
N ILE A 120 -4.38 -4.10 -1.83
CA ILE A 120 -3.43 -5.20 -1.61
C ILE A 120 -2.16 -4.68 -0.90
N LEU A 121 -1.45 -3.74 -1.52
CA LEU A 121 -0.17 -3.23 -0.97
C LEU A 121 -0.31 -1.88 -0.26
N ALA A 122 -1.13 -0.97 -0.78
CA ALA A 122 -1.21 0.40 -0.24
C ALA A 122 -2.27 0.56 0.86
N GLY A 123 -3.35 -0.22 0.79
CA GLY A 123 -4.50 -0.12 1.68
C GLY A 123 -5.34 1.13 1.43
N PHE A 124 -6.66 0.96 1.34
CA PHE A 124 -7.58 2.09 1.10
C PHE A 124 -7.64 3.06 2.28
N ASN A 125 -7.48 2.58 3.52
CA ASN A 125 -7.39 3.38 4.74
C ASN A 125 -8.55 4.39 4.90
N LYS A 126 -9.79 3.91 4.75
CA LYS A 126 -11.00 4.75 4.87
C LYS A 126 -11.88 4.36 6.04
N ASP A 127 -12.67 5.34 6.47
CA ASP A 127 -13.54 5.18 7.63
C ASP A 127 -14.85 4.47 7.33
N HIS A 128 -15.38 4.60 6.11
CA HIS A 128 -16.67 4.02 5.74
C HIS A 128 -16.46 2.99 4.64
N ARG A 129 -17.13 1.83 4.76
CA ARG A 129 -17.04 0.76 3.77
C ARG A 129 -18.33 -0.02 3.57
N VAL A 130 -18.51 -0.54 2.36
CA VAL A 130 -19.54 -1.53 2.02
C VAL A 130 -18.89 -2.65 1.20
N TYR A 131 -19.20 -3.89 1.58
CA TYR A 131 -18.94 -5.07 0.78
C TYR A 131 -20.21 -5.51 0.06
N LEU A 132 -20.15 -5.67 -1.26
CA LEU A 132 -21.26 -6.17 -2.08
C LEU A 132 -20.87 -7.53 -2.66
N PHE A 133 -21.71 -8.54 -2.43
CA PHE A 133 -21.47 -9.90 -2.90
C PHE A 133 -22.43 -10.23 -4.02
N TYR A 134 -21.91 -10.74 -5.14
CA TYR A 134 -22.70 -11.01 -6.34
C TYR A 134 -22.55 -12.45 -6.84
N SER A 135 -23.62 -12.94 -7.45
CA SER A 135 -23.59 -14.06 -8.39
C SER A 135 -23.95 -13.56 -9.79
N PHE A 136 -23.33 -14.13 -10.81
CA PHE A 136 -23.70 -13.92 -12.22
C PHE A 136 -24.24 -15.22 -12.81
N HIS A 137 -25.20 -15.09 -13.73
CA HIS A 137 -25.90 -16.24 -14.31
C HIS A 137 -25.03 -17.06 -15.25
N ASP A 138 -24.15 -16.40 -15.99
CA ASP A 138 -23.33 -17.02 -17.02
C ASP A 138 -22.02 -16.26 -17.25
N GLN A 139 -21.16 -16.83 -18.09
CA GLN A 139 -19.89 -16.25 -18.49
C GLN A 139 -20.06 -14.86 -19.14
N ALA A 140 -21.13 -14.66 -19.93
CA ALA A 140 -21.32 -13.47 -20.74
C ALA A 140 -21.66 -12.25 -19.88
N SER A 141 -22.62 -12.40 -18.97
CA SER A 141 -23.01 -11.40 -17.97
C SER A 141 -21.84 -11.02 -17.07
N GLY A 142 -21.11 -12.00 -16.54
CA GLY A 142 -19.93 -11.76 -15.70
C GLY A 142 -18.84 -10.99 -16.44
N ARG A 143 -18.51 -11.35 -17.68
CA ARG A 143 -17.49 -10.65 -18.49
C ARG A 143 -17.93 -9.26 -18.92
N ALA A 144 -19.20 -9.07 -19.27
CA ALA A 144 -19.75 -7.77 -19.65
C ALA A 144 -19.70 -6.78 -18.46
N TRP A 145 -20.07 -7.26 -17.27
CA TRP A 145 -19.97 -6.49 -16.03
C TRP A 145 -18.52 -6.13 -15.69
N LEU A 146 -17.60 -7.11 -15.69
CA LEU A 146 -16.19 -6.87 -15.39
C LEU A 146 -15.57 -5.85 -16.36
N LYS A 147 -15.90 -5.91 -17.65
CA LYS A 147 -15.39 -4.95 -18.65
C LYS A 147 -15.72 -3.50 -18.31
N GLU A 148 -16.90 -3.23 -17.76
CA GLU A 148 -17.29 -1.88 -17.32
C GLU A 148 -16.79 -1.54 -15.92
N LEU A 149 -16.55 -2.54 -15.07
CA LEU A 149 -16.04 -2.37 -13.72
C LEU A 149 -14.53 -2.07 -13.68
N VAL A 150 -13.72 -2.77 -14.49
CA VAL A 150 -12.25 -2.70 -14.46
C VAL A 150 -11.70 -1.26 -14.47
N PRO A 151 -12.20 -0.33 -15.30
CA PRO A 151 -11.73 1.07 -15.29
C PRO A 151 -12.03 1.83 -13.97
N LEU A 152 -12.92 1.31 -13.12
CA LEU A 152 -13.31 1.91 -11.84
C LEU A 152 -12.51 1.36 -10.65
N ILE A 153 -11.71 0.32 -10.87
CA ILE A 153 -10.93 -0.34 -9.83
C ILE A 153 -9.71 0.52 -9.46
N ALA A 154 -9.51 0.72 -8.17
CA ALA A 154 -8.39 1.48 -7.64
C ALA A 154 -7.09 0.69 -7.80
N LYS A 155 -6.02 1.39 -8.21
CA LYS A 155 -4.69 0.81 -8.41
C LYS A 155 -3.76 1.14 -7.23
N THR A 156 -2.82 0.26 -6.94
CA THR A 156 -1.81 0.45 -5.88
C THR A 156 -1.08 1.78 -6.03
N LYS A 157 -0.69 2.14 -7.26
CA LYS A 157 -0.05 3.44 -7.54
C LYS A 157 -0.86 4.64 -7.04
N ASP A 158 -2.15 4.66 -7.36
CA ASP A 158 -3.01 5.81 -7.11
C ASP A 158 -3.35 5.90 -5.61
N VAL A 159 -3.59 4.75 -4.99
CA VAL A 159 -3.83 4.66 -3.54
C VAL A 159 -2.57 5.01 -2.75
N ALA A 160 -1.39 4.52 -3.15
CA ALA A 160 -0.13 4.85 -2.49
C ALA A 160 0.20 6.35 -2.60
N ALA A 161 -0.03 6.95 -3.78
CA ALA A 161 0.15 8.38 -3.99
C ALA A 161 -0.82 9.21 -3.13
N PHE A 162 -2.09 8.82 -3.09
CA PHE A 162 -3.09 9.45 -2.22
C PHE A 162 -2.71 9.32 -0.74
N ASN A 163 -2.32 8.14 -0.28
CA ASN A 163 -1.94 7.89 1.12
C ASN A 163 -0.72 8.72 1.53
N ALA A 164 0.26 8.88 0.63
CA ALA A 164 1.40 9.77 0.86
C ALA A 164 0.97 11.23 0.97
N GLN A 165 0.12 11.71 0.06
CA GLN A 165 -0.42 13.07 0.11
C GLN A 165 -1.28 13.32 1.36
N PHE A 166 -2.08 12.34 1.77
CA PHE A 166 -2.93 12.43 2.95
C PHE A 166 -2.11 12.47 4.23
N SER A 167 -1.15 11.56 4.37
CA SER A 167 -0.23 11.53 5.51
C SER A 167 0.55 12.84 5.62
N ALA A 168 0.99 13.38 4.49
CA ALA A 168 1.68 14.66 4.40
C ALA A 168 0.81 15.84 4.86
N ALA A 169 -0.41 15.94 4.34
CA ALA A 169 -1.33 17.01 4.67
C ALA A 169 -1.75 16.94 6.14
N ARG A 170 -1.99 15.72 6.65
CA ARG A 170 -2.29 15.48 8.07
C ARG A 170 -1.11 15.87 8.97
N ALA A 171 0.12 15.54 8.60
CA ALA A 171 1.31 15.93 9.34
C ALA A 171 1.49 17.46 9.36
N ALA A 172 1.27 18.13 8.22
CA ALA A 172 1.30 19.58 8.12
C ALA A 172 0.17 20.26 8.93
N ASN A 173 -0.94 19.56 9.16
CA ASN A 173 -2.10 20.01 9.92
C ASN A 173 -2.10 19.46 11.37
N HIS A 174 -0.93 19.22 11.95
CA HIS A 174 -0.76 18.80 13.35
C HIS A 174 -1.55 17.54 13.74
N GLY A 175 -1.70 16.59 12.81
CA GLY A 175 -2.39 15.32 13.05
C GLY A 175 -3.89 15.34 12.75
N VAL A 176 -4.44 16.49 12.35
CA VAL A 176 -5.85 16.64 11.97
C VAL A 176 -6.03 16.29 10.50
N ASP A 177 -7.01 15.43 10.21
CA ASP A 177 -7.29 14.95 8.87
C ASP A 177 -7.63 16.13 7.92
N PRO A 178 -7.06 16.15 6.69
CA PRO A 178 -7.27 17.23 5.73
C PRO A 178 -8.73 17.22 5.19
N PRO A 179 -9.53 18.29 5.39
CA PRO A 179 -10.96 18.26 5.09
C PRO A 179 -11.31 18.14 3.60
N ASN A 180 -10.41 18.56 2.72
CA ASN A 180 -10.62 18.60 1.27
C ASN A 180 -9.89 17.49 0.50
N LEU A 181 -9.24 16.55 1.20
CA LEU A 181 -8.53 15.44 0.58
C LEU A 181 -9.27 14.14 0.89
N LYS A 182 -10.21 13.83 0.02
CA LYS A 182 -11.10 12.67 0.13
C LYS A 182 -10.97 11.78 -1.11
N ALA A 183 -11.22 10.50 -0.93
CA ALA A 183 -11.26 9.52 -2.00
C ALA A 183 -12.35 8.47 -1.75
N THR A 184 -12.80 7.85 -2.84
CA THR A 184 -13.62 6.64 -2.83
C THR A 184 -12.93 5.61 -3.70
N TRP A 185 -12.63 4.46 -3.12
CA TRP A 185 -11.90 3.37 -3.76
C TRP A 185 -12.78 2.13 -3.93
N VAL A 186 -12.48 1.35 -4.96
CA VAL A 186 -13.18 0.11 -5.30
C VAL A 186 -12.13 -0.97 -5.58
N ASN A 187 -12.30 -2.13 -4.96
CA ASN A 187 -11.58 -3.37 -5.26
C ASN A 187 -12.60 -4.46 -5.63
N VAL A 188 -12.19 -5.40 -6.49
CA VAL A 188 -12.98 -6.59 -6.82
C VAL A 188 -12.16 -7.86 -6.56
N SER A 189 -12.80 -8.84 -5.94
CA SER A 189 -12.27 -10.20 -5.75
C SER A 189 -13.23 -11.23 -6.34
N LEU A 190 -12.69 -12.32 -6.88
CA LEU A 190 -13.46 -13.42 -7.47
C LEU A 190 -13.24 -14.69 -6.65
N THR A 191 -14.32 -15.43 -6.39
CA THR A 191 -14.24 -16.76 -5.80
C THR A 191 -13.87 -17.79 -6.87
N PHE A 192 -13.54 -19.02 -6.47
CA PHE A 192 -13.31 -20.10 -7.42
C PHE A 192 -14.54 -20.40 -8.30
N SER A 193 -15.75 -20.39 -7.72
CA SER A 193 -16.98 -20.56 -8.51
C SER A 193 -17.21 -19.41 -9.51
N GLY A 194 -16.85 -18.17 -9.13
CA GLY A 194 -16.85 -17.04 -10.05
C GLY A 194 -15.84 -17.19 -11.18
N LEU A 195 -14.58 -17.54 -10.85
CA LEU A 195 -13.53 -17.75 -11.85
C LEU A 195 -13.88 -18.87 -12.83
N THR A 196 -14.34 -20.02 -12.34
CA THR A 196 -14.75 -21.13 -13.21
C THR A 196 -15.93 -20.78 -14.11
N THR A 197 -16.87 -19.96 -13.62
CA THR A 197 -17.96 -19.44 -14.45
C THR A 197 -17.45 -18.46 -15.53
N LEU A 198 -16.41 -17.66 -15.25
CA LEU A 198 -15.81 -16.71 -16.21
C LEU A 198 -14.84 -17.36 -17.21
N LEU A 199 -14.13 -18.41 -16.80
CA LEU A 199 -13.05 -19.05 -17.56
C LEU A 199 -13.50 -20.35 -18.24
N ASN A 200 -14.73 -20.80 -18.01
CA ASN A 200 -15.21 -22.16 -18.25
C ASN A 200 -14.60 -23.17 -17.25
N ALA A 201 -15.45 -23.95 -16.60
CA ALA A 201 -15.05 -24.90 -15.55
C ALA A 201 -14.11 -26.01 -16.05
N ASN A 202 -14.13 -26.31 -17.35
CA ASN A 202 -13.25 -27.32 -17.97
C ASN A 202 -11.96 -26.70 -18.55
N SER A 203 -11.69 -25.42 -18.27
CA SER A 203 -10.46 -24.77 -18.74
C SER A 203 -9.24 -25.27 -17.99
N LYS A 204 -8.06 -25.19 -18.64
CA LYS A 204 -6.77 -25.43 -17.98
C LYS A 204 -6.59 -24.54 -16.75
N ALA A 205 -7.09 -23.30 -16.80
CA ALA A 205 -7.03 -22.38 -15.68
C ALA A 205 -7.76 -22.92 -14.44
N ALA A 206 -8.95 -23.47 -14.61
CA ALA A 206 -9.69 -24.08 -13.50
C ALA A 206 -8.94 -25.28 -12.88
N SER A 207 -8.35 -26.14 -13.70
CA SER A 207 -7.56 -27.29 -13.21
C SER A 207 -6.26 -26.85 -12.53
N ASP A 208 -5.59 -25.82 -13.06
CA ASP A 208 -4.37 -25.27 -12.47
C ASP A 208 -4.68 -24.67 -11.09
N ILE A 209 -5.73 -23.84 -10.98
CA ILE A 209 -6.14 -23.25 -9.69
C ILE A 209 -6.50 -24.33 -8.69
N THR A 210 -7.23 -25.37 -9.09
CA THR A 210 -7.59 -26.48 -8.20
C THR A 210 -6.36 -27.21 -7.66
N THR A 211 -5.35 -27.40 -8.50
CA THR A 211 -4.11 -28.10 -8.12
C THR A 211 -3.23 -27.23 -7.23
N LEU A 212 -3.07 -25.95 -7.59
CA LEU A 212 -2.14 -25.04 -6.93
C LEU A 212 -2.72 -24.39 -5.66
N PHE A 213 -4.03 -24.19 -5.62
CA PHE A 213 -4.73 -23.51 -4.53
C PHE A 213 -5.96 -24.31 -4.07
N PRO A 214 -5.80 -25.54 -3.57
CA PRO A 214 -6.90 -26.44 -3.26
C PRO A 214 -7.88 -25.86 -2.24
N HIS A 215 -7.41 -25.15 -1.21
CA HIS A 215 -8.29 -24.52 -0.21
C HIS A 215 -9.12 -23.38 -0.80
N PHE A 216 -8.55 -22.58 -1.71
CA PHE A 216 -9.31 -21.57 -2.44
C PHE A 216 -10.36 -22.21 -3.35
N ALA A 217 -10.02 -23.32 -4.02
CA ALA A 217 -10.93 -24.05 -4.88
C ALA A 217 -12.08 -24.72 -4.12
N GLN A 218 -11.81 -25.25 -2.92
CA GLN A 218 -12.82 -25.83 -2.04
C GLN A 218 -13.79 -24.77 -1.49
N GLY A 219 -13.26 -23.61 -1.12
CA GLY A 219 -14.02 -22.52 -0.50
C GLY A 219 -14.23 -22.70 1.02
N PRO A 220 -14.54 -21.61 1.74
CA PRO A 220 -14.51 -21.59 3.21
C PRO A 220 -15.61 -22.43 3.87
N GLY A 221 -16.76 -22.61 3.21
CA GLY A 221 -17.88 -23.38 3.74
C GLY A 221 -17.75 -24.90 3.56
N ALA A 222 -16.72 -25.38 2.84
CA ALA A 222 -16.50 -26.79 2.64
C ALA A 222 -16.15 -27.51 3.95
N ASP A 223 -16.62 -28.75 4.11
CA ASP A 223 -16.46 -29.53 5.35
C ASP A 223 -15.01 -29.60 5.85
N GLU A 224 -14.06 -29.83 4.95
CA GLU A 224 -12.63 -29.87 5.27
C GLU A 224 -12.11 -28.50 5.75
N SER A 225 -12.43 -27.43 5.03
CA SER A 225 -12.02 -26.07 5.40
C SER A 225 -12.63 -25.65 6.74
N ALA A 226 -13.92 -25.89 6.95
CA ALA A 226 -14.61 -25.58 8.18
C ALA A 226 -14.10 -26.41 9.38
N MET A 227 -13.63 -27.63 9.15
CA MET A 227 -12.99 -28.43 10.19
C MET A 227 -11.60 -27.88 10.55
N ASN A 228 -10.78 -27.56 9.54
CA ASN A 228 -9.44 -27.04 9.74
C ASN A 228 -9.44 -25.66 10.42
N ASN A 229 -10.45 -24.84 10.15
CA ASN A 229 -10.63 -23.53 10.78
C ASN A 229 -11.26 -23.59 12.17
N GLY A 230 -11.78 -24.76 12.60
CA GLY A 230 -12.49 -24.92 13.86
C GLY A 230 -13.92 -24.38 13.87
N ASP A 231 -14.48 -24.06 12.69
CA ASP A 231 -15.89 -23.67 12.54
C ASP A 231 -16.83 -24.85 12.82
N LYS A 232 -16.37 -26.08 12.51
CA LYS A 232 -16.99 -27.32 12.96
C LYS A 232 -16.34 -27.82 14.25
N ASP A 233 -17.16 -28.43 15.10
CA ASP A 233 -16.72 -29.07 16.33
C ASP A 233 -15.88 -30.31 15.99
N PHE A 234 -14.58 -30.26 16.31
CA PHE A 234 -13.63 -31.33 16.01
C PHE A 234 -14.01 -32.68 16.64
N ASN A 235 -14.58 -32.67 17.84
CA ASN A 235 -14.95 -33.89 18.56
C ASN A 235 -16.34 -34.40 18.18
N ASN A 236 -17.18 -33.51 17.62
CA ASN A 236 -18.49 -33.87 17.11
C ASN A 236 -18.84 -33.04 15.85
N PRO A 237 -18.30 -33.41 14.66
CA PRO A 237 -18.49 -32.65 13.43
C PRO A 237 -19.94 -32.42 13.02
N ASN A 238 -20.85 -33.27 13.49
CA ASN A 238 -22.28 -33.20 13.21
C ASN A 238 -23.09 -32.57 14.36
N ASN A 239 -22.44 -31.86 15.29
CA ASN A 239 -23.09 -31.20 16.40
C ASN A 239 -24.18 -30.24 15.87
N PRO A 240 -25.47 -30.55 16.08
CA PRO A 240 -26.56 -29.72 15.54
C PRO A 240 -26.62 -28.35 16.22
N ASN A 241 -26.02 -28.22 17.41
CA ASN A 241 -26.06 -27.01 18.24
C ASN A 241 -24.80 -26.15 18.13
N ASN A 242 -23.85 -26.48 17.24
CA ASN A 242 -22.67 -25.65 17.04
C ASN A 242 -23.05 -24.33 16.32
N PRO A 243 -22.97 -23.17 16.98
CA PRO A 243 -23.37 -21.90 16.38
C PRO A 243 -22.42 -21.44 15.26
N SER A 244 -21.17 -21.93 15.26
CA SER A 244 -20.15 -21.56 14.26
C SER A 244 -20.21 -22.39 12.98
N ASP A 245 -20.99 -23.47 12.96
CA ASP A 245 -21.10 -24.37 11.80
C ASP A 245 -21.53 -23.59 10.54
N PRO A 246 -20.88 -23.79 9.37
CA PRO A 246 -21.22 -23.11 8.13
C PRO A 246 -22.70 -23.13 7.76
N LYS A 247 -23.45 -24.16 8.14
CA LYS A 247 -24.91 -24.22 7.91
C LYS A 247 -25.68 -23.05 8.53
N ASN A 248 -25.10 -22.42 9.56
CA ASN A 248 -25.67 -21.30 10.30
C ASN A 248 -25.13 -19.93 9.82
N TRP A 249 -24.17 -19.91 8.89
CA TRP A 249 -23.64 -18.66 8.35
C TRP A 249 -24.70 -17.91 7.54
N LYS A 250 -24.66 -16.58 7.60
CA LYS A 250 -25.59 -15.72 6.84
C LYS A 250 -25.33 -15.77 5.32
N PHE A 251 -24.09 -16.02 4.92
CA PHE A 251 -23.64 -16.11 3.53
C PHE A 251 -22.35 -16.94 3.45
N GLY A 252 -21.98 -17.37 2.23
CA GLY A 252 -20.68 -18.02 1.98
C GLY A 252 -20.59 -19.51 2.30
N SER A 253 -21.64 -20.10 2.88
CA SER A 253 -21.72 -21.54 3.14
C SER A 253 -22.03 -22.38 1.91
N ASP A 254 -22.72 -21.77 0.93
CA ASP A 254 -22.92 -22.33 -0.39
C ASP A 254 -22.15 -21.49 -1.41
N ASN A 255 -21.42 -22.13 -2.33
CA ASN A 255 -20.50 -21.51 -3.31
C ASN A 255 -21.18 -20.57 -4.35
N ARG A 256 -22.34 -19.99 -4.01
CA ARG A 256 -23.16 -19.07 -4.82
C ARG A 256 -22.53 -17.69 -5.02
N ILE A 257 -21.62 -17.27 -4.14
CA ILE A 257 -20.92 -16.00 -4.30
C ILE A 257 -19.86 -16.18 -5.37
N HIS A 258 -19.92 -15.37 -6.43
CA HIS A 258 -18.95 -15.38 -7.53
C HIS A 258 -17.96 -14.21 -7.45
N ALA A 259 -18.42 -13.05 -6.98
CA ALA A 259 -17.61 -11.84 -6.88
C ALA A 259 -17.94 -11.06 -5.59
N MET A 260 -16.94 -10.36 -5.08
CA MET A 260 -17.08 -9.41 -3.97
C MET A 260 -16.49 -8.06 -4.39
N LEU A 261 -17.26 -6.99 -4.22
CA LEU A 261 -16.75 -5.62 -4.29
C LEU A 261 -16.48 -5.12 -2.88
N ASN A 262 -15.32 -4.50 -2.68
CA ASN A 262 -14.97 -3.74 -1.48
C ASN A 262 -14.92 -2.26 -1.85
N ILE A 263 -15.85 -1.49 -1.31
CA ILE A 263 -16.02 -0.07 -1.62
C ILE A 263 -15.76 0.71 -0.34
N GLN A 264 -14.83 1.65 -0.38
CA GLN A 264 -14.41 2.41 0.79
C GLN A 264 -14.34 3.90 0.48
N ALA A 265 -14.79 4.76 1.41
CA ALA A 265 -14.73 6.21 1.23
C ALA A 265 -14.47 6.98 2.53
N ASP A 266 -13.88 8.17 2.41
CA ASP A 266 -13.75 9.12 3.52
C ASP A 266 -15.09 9.78 3.89
N ASP A 267 -16.06 9.83 2.96
CA ASP A 267 -17.37 10.47 3.18
C ASP A 267 -18.52 9.45 2.99
N PRO A 268 -19.46 9.34 3.93
CA PRO A 268 -20.60 8.43 3.80
C PRO A 268 -21.48 8.71 2.58
N LYS A 269 -21.60 9.96 2.14
CA LYS A 269 -22.40 10.31 0.95
C LYS A 269 -21.72 9.86 -0.32
N ASP A 270 -20.41 10.00 -0.40
CA ASP A 270 -19.62 9.52 -1.54
C ASP A 270 -19.67 7.98 -1.61
N LEU A 271 -19.58 7.31 -0.46
CA LEU A 271 -19.77 5.86 -0.35
C LEU A 271 -21.16 5.45 -0.86
N GLN A 272 -22.22 6.08 -0.37
CA GLN A 272 -23.59 5.76 -0.77
C GLN A 272 -23.80 5.96 -2.28
N GLY A 273 -23.32 7.08 -2.83
CA GLY A 273 -23.41 7.36 -4.26
C GLY A 273 -22.65 6.32 -5.10
N LYS A 274 -21.46 5.90 -4.64
CA LYS A 274 -20.67 4.87 -5.33
C LYS A 274 -21.32 3.48 -5.24
N VAL A 275 -21.85 3.10 -4.09
CA VAL A 275 -22.58 1.84 -3.89
C VAL A 275 -23.78 1.77 -4.83
N GLN A 276 -24.60 2.82 -4.88
CA GLN A 276 -25.76 2.89 -5.78
C GLN A 276 -25.36 2.77 -7.26
N ALA A 277 -24.28 3.44 -7.67
CA ALA A 277 -23.77 3.36 -9.04
C ALA A 277 -23.31 1.93 -9.38
N LEU A 278 -22.61 1.25 -8.46
CA LEU A 278 -22.11 -0.11 -8.69
C LEU A 278 -23.22 -1.16 -8.63
N GLN A 279 -24.24 -0.97 -7.79
CA GLN A 279 -25.46 -1.78 -7.80
C GLN A 279 -26.23 -1.64 -9.11
N ALA A 280 -26.38 -0.41 -9.62
CA ALA A 280 -26.99 -0.16 -10.92
C ALA A 280 -26.20 -0.81 -12.07
N LEU A 281 -24.86 -0.78 -11.99
CA LEU A 281 -24.00 -1.47 -12.96
C LEU A 281 -24.18 -2.99 -12.91
N ALA A 282 -24.23 -3.59 -11.72
CA ALA A 282 -24.50 -5.02 -11.56
C ALA A 282 -25.88 -5.40 -12.10
N TYR A 283 -26.92 -4.63 -11.76
CA TYR A 283 -28.28 -4.83 -12.24
C TYR A 283 -28.38 -4.74 -13.77
N LYS A 284 -27.70 -3.77 -14.38
CA LYS A 284 -27.64 -3.61 -15.85
C LYS A 284 -27.15 -4.88 -16.56
N HIS A 285 -26.22 -5.62 -15.94
CA HIS A 285 -25.66 -6.86 -16.48
C HIS A 285 -26.33 -8.12 -15.93
N GLY A 286 -27.43 -7.99 -15.18
CA GLY A 286 -28.20 -9.11 -14.66
C GLY A 286 -27.52 -9.88 -13.53
N LEU A 287 -26.61 -9.26 -12.76
CA LEU A 287 -26.04 -9.89 -11.58
C LEU A 287 -27.06 -9.89 -10.42
N ASN A 288 -27.02 -10.93 -9.58
CA ASN A 288 -27.82 -11.00 -8.36
C ASN A 288 -26.97 -10.60 -7.16
N GLN A 289 -27.41 -9.60 -6.40
CA GLN A 289 -26.79 -9.28 -5.12
C GLN A 289 -27.18 -10.36 -4.11
N VAL A 290 -26.18 -11.09 -3.62
CA VAL A 290 -26.34 -12.19 -2.65
C VAL A 290 -26.35 -11.64 -1.23
N PHE A 291 -25.46 -10.71 -0.93
CA PHE A 291 -25.31 -10.14 0.40
C PHE A 291 -24.70 -8.74 0.34
N GLU A 292 -24.89 -7.97 1.41
CA GLU A 292 -24.30 -6.65 1.61
C GLU A 292 -23.87 -6.52 3.07
N GLN A 293 -22.63 -6.06 3.28
CA GLN A 293 -22.09 -5.83 4.61
C GLN A 293 -21.53 -4.41 4.69
N ALA A 294 -22.16 -3.57 5.50
CA ALA A 294 -21.61 -2.28 5.87
C ALA A 294 -20.54 -2.45 6.96
N GLY A 295 -19.52 -1.61 6.93
CA GLY A 295 -18.51 -1.48 7.97
C GLY A 295 -18.15 -0.01 8.18
N GLU A 296 -17.76 0.33 9.41
CA GLU A 296 -17.38 1.68 9.77
C GLU A 296 -16.35 1.67 10.89
N THR A 297 -15.39 2.59 10.84
CA THR A 297 -14.47 2.83 11.95
C THR A 297 -15.26 3.23 13.20
N LEU A 298 -14.90 2.66 14.36
CA LEU A 298 -15.55 3.03 15.62
C LEU A 298 -15.41 4.53 15.93
N PRO A 299 -16.46 5.17 16.49
CA PRO A 299 -16.47 6.60 16.72
C PRO A 299 -15.64 7.02 17.94
N GLY A 300 -15.27 8.30 17.98
CA GLY A 300 -14.69 8.93 19.16
C GLY A 300 -13.36 8.30 19.59
N ALA A 301 -13.23 8.03 20.89
CA ALA A 301 -12.00 7.49 21.48
C ALA A 301 -11.64 6.07 21.01
N LEU A 302 -12.61 5.34 20.43
CA LEU A 302 -12.40 4.00 19.90
C LEU A 302 -11.95 3.99 18.44
N ARG A 303 -11.78 5.16 17.79
CA ARG A 303 -11.22 5.23 16.43
C ARG A 303 -9.86 4.51 16.38
N GLY A 304 -9.71 3.58 15.45
CA GLY A 304 -8.51 2.73 15.33
C GLY A 304 -8.43 1.57 16.32
N HIS A 305 -9.51 1.26 17.03
CA HIS A 305 -9.64 0.09 17.89
C HIS A 305 -10.67 -0.87 17.33
N GLU A 306 -10.51 -2.16 17.62
CA GLU A 306 -11.53 -3.18 17.37
C GLU A 306 -12.58 -3.20 18.50
N HIS A 307 -13.61 -4.04 18.38
CA HIS A 307 -14.78 -4.02 19.25
C HIS A 307 -14.51 -4.41 20.72
N PHE A 308 -13.45 -5.16 21.00
CA PHE A 308 -12.99 -5.46 22.35
C PHE A 308 -12.16 -4.32 22.98
N GLY A 309 -11.86 -3.26 22.21
CA GLY A 309 -11.19 -2.04 22.66
C GLY A 309 -9.67 -2.03 22.49
N PHE A 310 -9.08 -2.99 21.79
CA PHE A 310 -7.66 -3.03 21.48
C PHE A 310 -7.35 -2.26 20.20
N LYS A 311 -6.20 -1.59 20.18
CA LYS A 311 -5.71 -0.90 18.98
C LYS A 311 -5.39 -1.94 17.91
N ASP A 312 -5.97 -1.75 16.73
CA ASP A 312 -5.82 -2.67 15.61
C ASP A 312 -4.92 -2.06 14.51
N GLY A 313 -4.46 -2.91 13.57
CA GLY A 313 -3.66 -2.50 12.42
C GLY A 313 -2.26 -1.98 12.78
N VAL A 314 -1.69 -2.41 13.92
CA VAL A 314 -0.39 -1.92 14.42
C VAL A 314 0.79 -2.56 13.69
N SER A 315 0.74 -3.86 13.42
CA SER A 315 1.84 -4.62 12.84
C SER A 315 1.43 -5.20 11.49
N GLN A 316 2.11 -4.76 10.44
CA GLN A 316 2.01 -5.30 9.07
C GLN A 316 3.44 -5.51 8.56
N PRO A 317 3.69 -6.53 7.74
CA PRO A 317 5.00 -6.69 7.11
C PRO A 317 5.24 -5.57 6.10
N GLY A 318 6.51 -5.20 5.93
CA GLY A 318 6.93 -4.44 4.76
C GLY A 318 6.99 -5.35 3.54
N VAL A 319 6.80 -4.80 2.35
CA VAL A 319 6.83 -5.60 1.11
C VAL A 319 7.96 -5.12 0.19
N ALA A 320 8.80 -6.06 -0.24
CA ALA A 320 9.93 -5.80 -1.13
C ALA A 320 9.46 -5.11 -2.43
N GLY A 321 10.14 -4.04 -2.83
CA GLY A 321 9.75 -3.28 -4.03
C GLY A 321 8.53 -2.36 -3.84
N PHE A 322 7.86 -2.39 -2.69
CA PHE A 322 6.82 -1.44 -2.32
C PHE A 322 7.24 -0.53 -1.16
N ASP A 323 7.83 -1.10 -0.10
CA ASP A 323 8.34 -0.36 1.04
C ASP A 323 9.84 -0.12 0.92
N GLN A 324 10.26 1.03 1.45
CA GLN A 324 11.66 1.44 1.38
C GLN A 324 12.47 0.70 2.44
N PRO A 325 13.52 -0.06 2.07
CA PRO A 325 14.46 -0.62 3.05
C PRO A 325 15.25 0.47 3.77
N ASP A 326 15.51 0.28 5.05
CA ASP A 326 16.43 1.13 5.81
C ASP A 326 17.88 0.91 5.34
N PRO A 327 18.56 1.93 4.78
CA PRO A 327 19.93 1.78 4.27
C PRO A 327 20.97 1.58 5.39
N HIS A 328 20.59 1.76 6.65
CA HIS A 328 21.45 1.57 7.82
C HIS A 328 21.18 0.28 8.58
N ASP A 329 20.26 -0.54 8.09
CA ASP A 329 20.05 -1.88 8.59
C ASP A 329 21.12 -2.80 7.97
N PRO A 330 22.12 -3.23 8.75
CA PRO A 330 23.07 -4.18 8.22
C PRO A 330 22.29 -5.49 8.08
N ASN A 331 21.87 -5.87 6.86
CA ASN A 331 21.18 -7.14 6.49
C ASN A 331 21.93 -8.39 7.00
N GLN A 332 21.99 -8.55 8.31
CA GLN A 332 22.78 -9.51 9.07
C GLN A 332 21.89 -10.30 10.02
N ASP A 333 20.62 -9.90 10.21
CA ASP A 333 19.63 -10.77 10.85
C ASP A 333 19.20 -11.83 9.83
N PRO A 334 19.56 -13.12 10.03
CA PRO A 334 19.13 -14.19 9.13
C PRO A 334 17.61 -14.38 9.11
N ARG A 335 16.87 -13.80 10.07
CA ARG A 335 15.42 -13.82 10.12
C ARG A 335 14.75 -12.66 9.39
N ALA A 336 15.52 -11.67 8.91
CA ALA A 336 15.01 -10.53 8.14
C ALA A 336 15.97 -10.27 6.95
N PRO A 337 16.07 -11.21 5.99
CA PRO A 337 17.11 -11.20 4.96
C PRO A 337 17.01 -9.99 4.01
N LEU A 338 15.82 -9.39 3.88
CA LEU A 338 15.58 -8.19 3.08
C LEU A 338 15.63 -6.89 3.90
N GLY A 339 15.98 -6.99 5.19
CA GLY A 339 16.07 -5.88 6.13
C GLY A 339 14.70 -5.39 6.62
N HIS A 340 14.69 -4.21 7.22
CA HIS A 340 13.50 -3.58 7.79
C HIS A 340 13.07 -2.33 7.02
N VAL A 341 11.81 -1.96 7.18
CA VAL A 341 11.23 -0.75 6.60
C VAL A 341 11.84 0.50 7.23
N LEU A 342 12.33 1.40 6.38
CA LEU A 342 12.88 2.70 6.78
C LEU A 342 11.88 3.49 7.62
N GLY A 343 12.31 3.84 8.84
CA GLY A 343 11.51 4.62 9.77
C GLY A 343 10.48 3.81 10.57
N SER A 344 10.43 2.49 10.38
CA SER A 344 9.58 1.56 11.12
C SER A 344 10.43 0.42 11.72
N PRO A 345 11.14 0.67 12.85
CA PRO A 345 12.00 -0.33 13.47
C PRO A 345 11.22 -1.61 13.81
N GLY A 346 11.74 -2.77 13.42
CA GLY A 346 11.13 -4.08 13.65
C GLY A 346 10.06 -4.47 12.63
N THR A 347 9.74 -3.62 11.65
CA THR A 347 8.92 -4.02 10.50
C THR A 347 9.80 -4.67 9.45
N GLU A 348 9.84 -6.00 9.45
CA GLU A 348 10.56 -6.81 8.47
C GLU A 348 9.99 -6.61 7.05
N ILE A 349 10.88 -6.56 6.06
CA ILE A 349 10.51 -6.61 4.64
C ILE A 349 10.47 -8.06 4.19
N ILE A 350 9.33 -8.46 3.61
CA ILE A 350 9.08 -9.79 3.06
C ILE A 350 9.06 -9.71 1.53
N ALA A 351 9.47 -10.78 0.85
CA ALA A 351 9.41 -10.84 -0.60
C ALA A 351 7.97 -10.67 -1.14
N ALA A 352 7.84 -9.94 -2.25
CA ALA A 352 6.52 -9.58 -2.78
C ALA A 352 5.69 -10.78 -3.28
N GLY A 353 6.34 -11.89 -3.63
CA GLY A 353 5.70 -13.13 -4.08
C GLY A 353 4.80 -13.78 -3.03
N GLU A 354 5.01 -13.48 -1.74
CA GLU A 354 4.12 -13.92 -0.65
C GLU A 354 2.73 -13.26 -0.72
N PHE A 355 2.62 -12.13 -1.44
CA PHE A 355 1.39 -11.34 -1.57
C PHE A 355 0.90 -11.22 -3.02
N ILE A 356 1.82 -11.22 -3.98
CA ILE A 356 1.56 -10.96 -5.39
C ILE A 356 2.02 -12.15 -6.23
N LEU A 357 1.05 -12.86 -6.82
CA LEU A 357 1.35 -13.97 -7.71
C LEU A 357 2.22 -13.52 -8.89
N GLY A 358 3.33 -14.22 -9.11
CA GLY A 358 4.28 -13.94 -10.19
C GLY A 358 5.48 -13.09 -9.79
N GLU A 359 5.50 -12.53 -8.56
CA GLU A 359 6.68 -11.90 -7.97
C GLU A 359 7.60 -12.93 -7.27
N GLN A 360 8.79 -12.50 -6.87
CA GLN A 360 9.76 -13.34 -6.17
C GLN A 360 9.26 -13.71 -4.77
N VAL A 361 9.28 -15.00 -4.42
CA VAL A 361 9.00 -15.54 -3.07
C VAL A 361 10.27 -15.64 -2.24
N GLU A 362 10.13 -15.76 -0.92
CA GLU A 362 11.29 -16.03 -0.06
C GLU A 362 11.76 -17.47 -0.22
N HIS A 363 13.08 -17.67 -0.24
CA HIS A 363 13.65 -19.01 -0.21
C HIS A 363 13.74 -19.48 1.24
N ASP A 364 12.75 -20.25 1.71
CA ASP A 364 12.78 -20.90 3.02
C ASP A 364 13.41 -22.31 2.90
N PRO A 365 14.65 -22.53 3.38
CA PRO A 365 15.28 -23.86 3.34
C PRO A 365 14.57 -24.91 4.23
N THR A 366 13.64 -24.50 5.09
CA THR A 366 12.80 -25.37 5.92
C THR A 366 11.42 -25.63 5.32
N PHE A 367 11.04 -24.88 4.28
CA PHE A 367 9.80 -25.05 3.50
C PHE A 367 10.18 -25.37 2.05
N PRO A 368 10.33 -26.65 1.69
CA PRO A 368 10.91 -27.02 0.41
C PRO A 368 10.09 -26.48 -0.76
N ASP A 369 10.78 -26.04 -1.83
CA ASP A 369 10.21 -25.43 -3.05
C ASP A 369 9.08 -26.24 -3.69
N GLU A 370 8.97 -27.54 -3.39
CA GLU A 370 7.90 -28.44 -3.82
C GLU A 370 6.52 -28.11 -3.23
N ASN A 371 6.47 -27.33 -2.14
CA ASN A 371 5.24 -26.80 -1.55
C ASN A 371 4.79 -25.49 -2.20
N PHE A 372 5.68 -24.84 -2.96
CA PHE A 372 5.32 -23.72 -3.82
C PHE A 372 4.98 -24.28 -5.21
N PRO A 373 3.97 -23.72 -5.90
CA PRO A 373 3.70 -24.06 -7.29
C PRO A 373 5.01 -24.04 -8.10
N PRO A 374 5.35 -25.08 -8.87
CA PRO A 374 6.59 -25.14 -9.63
C PRO A 374 6.67 -23.89 -10.51
N ALA A 375 7.84 -23.22 -10.47
CA ALA A 375 8.17 -21.97 -11.16
C ALA A 375 6.99 -21.40 -11.97
N PHE A 376 6.28 -20.43 -11.38
CA PHE A 376 5.13 -19.66 -11.89
C PHE A 376 5.20 -19.22 -13.37
N THR A 377 6.35 -19.36 -14.01
CA THR A 377 6.70 -18.85 -15.33
C THR A 377 6.19 -19.67 -16.51
N THR A 378 5.74 -20.92 -16.34
CA THR A 378 5.26 -21.74 -17.48
C THR A 378 3.85 -22.32 -17.34
N SER A 379 3.39 -22.63 -16.12
CA SER A 379 2.10 -23.29 -15.87
C SER A 379 0.89 -22.36 -15.97
N LEU A 380 1.10 -21.05 -15.82
CA LEU A 380 0.04 -20.04 -15.61
C LEU A 380 0.01 -18.93 -16.69
N ASN A 381 0.46 -19.22 -17.92
CA ASN A 381 0.44 -18.25 -19.01
C ASN A 381 -0.94 -17.59 -19.22
N TRP A 382 -2.03 -18.29 -18.91
CA TRP A 382 -3.39 -17.76 -18.97
C TRP A 382 -3.63 -16.58 -18.01
N MET A 383 -2.85 -16.41 -16.94
CA MET A 383 -2.93 -15.24 -16.06
C MET A 383 -2.35 -13.97 -16.69
N LYS A 384 -1.45 -14.11 -17.68
CA LYS A 384 -0.85 -12.96 -18.39
C LYS A 384 -1.66 -12.51 -19.61
N GLU A 385 -2.56 -13.36 -20.11
CA GLU A 385 -3.26 -13.18 -21.39
C GLU A 385 -4.80 -13.12 -21.25
N GLY A 386 -5.33 -13.02 -20.02
CA GLY A 386 -6.75 -13.20 -19.67
C GLY A 386 -7.66 -11.98 -19.82
#